data_AF-A0A166Q3V0-F1
#
_entry.id   AF-A0A166Q3V0-F1
#
_cell.length_a   1.000
_cell.length_b   1.000
_cell.length_c   1.000
_cell.angle_alpha   90.00
_cell.angle_beta   90.00
_cell.angle_gamma   90.00
#
_symmetry.space_group_name_H-M   'P 1'
#
loop_
_entity.id
_entity.type
_entity.pdbx_description
1 polymer ?
#
loop_
_entity_poly.entity_id
_entity_poly.type
_entity_poly.pdbx_seq_one_letter_code
_entity_poly.pdbx_strand_id
1 'polypeptide(L)'
;MTVLRRSLLVLALLSASAAGAAGERAGEFDYYVLALSWSPNWCARDGDARDSDQCEVGLGHGWTLHGLWPQLARGYPSYCQTASAPPSRAMTARMADIMGSAGLAWHQWKKHGSCTGLSAADYFALSREASERVTRPTVFRSLDRAVRLPAAVVEEAFLKANPDLVADGLTVTCRDGYIQEVRVCLSRELEPQVCGPDVIRDCTATDALFTPIR
;
A
#
# COMPACT_ATOMS: atom_id res chain seq x y z
N MET A 1 -31.03 55.80 38.30
CA MET A 1 -29.62 55.41 38.15
C MET A 1 -29.59 53.97 37.69
N THR A 2 -29.08 53.77 36.48
CA THR A 2 -29.08 52.57 35.63
C THR A 2 -28.32 51.40 36.26
N VAL A 3 -28.93 50.22 36.32
CA VAL A 3 -28.22 48.95 36.52
C VAL A 3 -28.14 48.25 35.17
N LEU A 4 -26.96 48.29 34.54
CA LEU A 4 -26.68 47.60 33.29
C LEU A 4 -26.30 46.14 33.60
N ARG A 5 -27.15 45.19 33.22
CA ARG A 5 -26.84 43.76 33.35
C ARG A 5 -27.06 43.02 32.02
N ARG A 6 -25.92 42.66 31.43
CA ARG A 6 -25.58 41.40 30.74
C ARG A 6 -26.49 40.92 29.60
N SER A 7 -25.88 40.72 28.44
CA SER A 7 -25.98 39.44 27.69
C SER A 7 -24.79 39.31 26.75
N LEU A 8 -23.81 38.49 27.12
CA LEU A 8 -22.78 38.00 26.21
C LEU A 8 -23.40 36.84 25.44
N LEU A 9 -23.65 37.04 24.15
CA LEU A 9 -24.01 35.95 23.22
C LEU A 9 -22.73 35.14 22.93
N VAL A 10 -22.63 33.96 23.53
CA VAL A 10 -21.65 32.94 23.13
C VAL A 10 -22.21 32.20 21.93
N LEU A 11 -21.67 32.46 20.75
CA LEU A 11 -22.01 31.74 19.53
C LEU A 11 -21.25 30.41 19.54
N ALA A 12 -21.93 29.32 19.89
CA ALA A 12 -21.38 27.98 19.81
C ALA A 12 -21.22 27.57 18.33
N LEU A 13 -19.97 27.54 17.87
CA LEU A 13 -19.61 26.97 16.57
C LEU A 13 -19.77 25.45 16.64
N LEU A 14 -20.83 24.94 16.03
CA LEU A 14 -21.04 23.51 15.79
C LEU A 14 -19.92 22.98 14.89
N SER A 15 -19.02 22.19 15.47
CA SER A 15 -18.02 21.41 14.75
C SER A 15 -18.72 20.27 14.00
N ALA A 16 -19.09 20.50 12.74
CA ALA A 16 -19.55 19.43 11.86
C ALA A 16 -18.33 18.68 11.30
N SER A 17 -17.84 17.68 12.04
CA SER A 17 -16.88 16.69 11.51
C SER A 17 -17.63 15.66 10.66
N ALA A 18 -17.93 16.01 9.41
CA ALA A 18 -18.42 15.06 8.41
C ALA A 18 -17.25 14.64 7.50
N ALA A 19 -16.31 13.86 8.03
CA ALA A 19 -15.31 13.17 7.22
C ALA A 19 -15.88 11.82 6.77
N GLY A 20 -16.63 11.86 5.67
CA GLY A 20 -17.18 10.68 4.99
C GLY A 20 -17.21 10.91 3.50
N ALA A 21 -16.04 10.95 2.86
CA ALA A 21 -15.95 11.03 1.41
C ALA A 21 -15.94 9.60 0.82
N ALA A 22 -17.11 9.03 0.56
CA ALA A 22 -17.26 7.88 -0.31
C ALA A 22 -17.70 8.40 -1.69
N GLY A 23 -16.83 8.34 -2.69
CA GLY A 23 -17.13 8.80 -4.06
C GLY A 23 -16.36 10.04 -4.51
N GLU A 24 -15.10 10.17 -4.11
CA GLU A 24 -14.18 11.19 -4.65
C GLU A 24 -14.04 11.06 -6.18
N ARG A 25 -13.63 12.15 -6.84
CA ARG A 25 -13.43 12.15 -8.31
C ARG A 25 -12.13 11.47 -8.67
N ALA A 26 -12.17 10.62 -9.69
CA ALA A 26 -10.97 10.01 -10.26
C ALA A 26 -10.05 11.07 -10.89
N GLY A 27 -8.73 10.87 -10.79
CA GLY A 27 -7.69 11.69 -11.41
C GLY A 27 -7.06 12.75 -10.49
N GLU A 28 -7.66 12.99 -9.33
CA GLU A 28 -7.22 13.98 -8.34
C GLU A 28 -6.37 13.32 -7.25
N PHE A 29 -5.05 13.26 -7.47
CA PHE A 29 -4.07 12.75 -6.51
C PHE A 29 -2.67 13.28 -6.84
N ASP A 30 -1.79 13.26 -5.83
CA ASP A 30 -0.47 13.87 -5.88
C ASP A 30 0.62 12.88 -6.29
N TYR A 31 0.58 11.65 -5.78
CA TYR A 31 1.60 10.64 -6.00
C TYR A 31 1.12 9.21 -5.82
N TYR A 32 1.98 8.22 -6.06
CA TYR A 32 1.67 6.82 -5.82
C TYR A 32 2.45 6.25 -4.64
N VAL A 33 1.81 5.34 -3.91
CA VAL A 33 2.48 4.35 -3.06
C VAL A 33 2.41 2.99 -3.74
N LEU A 34 3.56 2.42 -4.07
CA LEU A 34 3.71 1.03 -4.45
C LEU A 34 3.86 0.18 -3.18
N ALA A 35 2.88 -0.67 -2.89
CA ALA A 35 2.93 -1.57 -1.74
C ALA A 35 3.33 -2.99 -2.17
N LEU A 36 4.42 -3.50 -1.60
CA LEU A 36 4.91 -4.86 -1.78
C LEU A 36 4.72 -5.64 -0.48
N SER A 37 3.89 -6.69 -0.50
CA SER A 37 3.63 -7.54 0.66
C SER A 37 4.61 -8.71 0.70
N TRP A 38 5.11 -9.06 1.89
CA TRP A 38 5.83 -10.32 2.06
C TRP A 38 4.83 -11.48 2.16
N SER A 39 4.65 -12.19 1.05
CA SER A 39 3.63 -13.24 0.90
C SER A 39 3.68 -14.30 2.00
N PRO A 40 4.86 -14.83 2.42
CA PRO A 40 4.90 -15.84 3.47
C PRO A 40 4.33 -15.38 4.82
N ASN A 41 4.58 -14.13 5.22
CA ASN A 41 4.04 -13.56 6.44
C ASN A 41 2.53 -13.31 6.33
N TRP A 42 2.06 -12.85 5.17
CA TRP A 42 0.63 -12.72 4.92
C TRP A 42 -0.08 -14.08 4.97
N CYS A 43 0.51 -15.12 4.38
CA CYS A 43 -0.05 -16.48 4.43
C CYS A 43 -0.12 -17.01 5.85
N ALA A 44 0.94 -16.88 6.63
CA ALA A 44 0.97 -17.31 8.02
C ALA A 44 -0.04 -16.59 8.93
N ARG A 45 -0.36 -15.31 8.63
CA ARG A 45 -1.26 -14.50 9.45
C ARG A 45 -2.72 -14.54 9.02
N ASP A 46 -2.96 -14.53 7.71
CA ASP A 46 -4.28 -14.27 7.13
C ASP A 46 -4.63 -15.31 6.05
N GLY A 47 -3.69 -15.64 5.16
CA GLY A 47 -3.97 -16.44 3.96
C GLY A 47 -4.33 -17.91 4.22
N ASP A 48 -3.65 -18.58 5.15
CA ASP A 48 -3.91 -19.99 5.49
C ASP A 48 -5.29 -20.18 6.10
N ALA A 49 -5.68 -19.28 7.01
CA ALA A 49 -7.01 -19.30 7.62
C ALA A 49 -8.15 -19.00 6.63
N ARG A 50 -7.80 -18.55 5.42
CA ARG A 50 -8.72 -18.22 4.32
C ARG A 50 -8.64 -19.20 3.15
N ASP A 51 -7.85 -20.27 3.28
CA ASP A 51 -7.60 -21.24 2.21
C ASP A 51 -7.19 -20.57 0.89
N SER A 52 -6.29 -19.58 0.96
CA SER A 52 -5.88 -18.80 -0.21
C SER A 52 -4.90 -19.56 -1.10
N ASP A 53 -5.22 -19.72 -2.39
CA ASP A 53 -4.34 -20.35 -3.40
C ASP A 53 -2.91 -19.78 -3.43
N GLN A 54 -2.74 -18.47 -3.20
CA GLN A 54 -1.41 -17.81 -3.09
C GLN A 54 -0.48 -18.47 -2.05
N CYS A 55 -1.04 -19.19 -1.07
CA CYS A 55 -0.33 -19.77 0.05
C CYS A 55 0.03 -21.25 -0.15
N GLU A 56 -0.33 -21.83 -1.30
CA GLU A 56 0.09 -23.17 -1.69
C GLU A 56 1.62 -23.29 -1.72
N VAL A 57 2.11 -24.43 -1.23
CA VAL A 57 3.54 -24.74 -1.15
C VAL A 57 4.12 -24.91 -2.55
N GLY A 58 5.32 -24.37 -2.78
CA GLY A 58 6.03 -24.47 -4.06
C GLY A 58 5.70 -23.38 -5.08
N LEU A 59 4.77 -22.47 -4.80
CA LEU A 59 4.52 -21.29 -5.66
C LEU A 59 5.67 -20.28 -5.62
N GLY A 60 6.51 -20.30 -4.58
CA GLY A 60 7.73 -19.49 -4.55
C GLY A 60 7.51 -17.98 -4.39
N HIS A 61 6.31 -17.57 -3.96
CA HIS A 61 5.96 -16.17 -3.74
C HIS A 61 6.72 -15.56 -2.55
N GLY A 62 7.52 -14.54 -2.84
CA GLY A 62 8.20 -13.69 -1.83
C GLY A 62 7.49 -12.35 -1.70
N TRP A 63 8.19 -11.27 -2.05
CA TRP A 63 7.57 -9.94 -2.19
C TRP A 63 6.64 -9.91 -3.40
N THR A 64 5.34 -9.76 -3.16
CA THR A 64 4.30 -9.65 -4.20
C THR A 64 3.69 -8.24 -4.18
N LEU A 65 3.25 -7.76 -5.34
CA LEU A 65 2.53 -6.51 -5.46
C LEU A 65 1.20 -6.59 -4.72
N HIS A 66 1.07 -5.85 -3.61
CA HIS A 66 -0.22 -5.64 -2.97
C HIS A 66 -1.04 -4.64 -3.78
N GLY A 67 -0.46 -3.51 -4.20
CA GLY A 67 -1.13 -2.58 -5.10
C GLY A 67 -0.34 -1.30 -5.36
N LEU A 68 -0.83 -0.50 -6.32
CA LEU A 68 -0.35 0.84 -6.61
C LEU A 68 -1.44 1.84 -6.22
N TRP A 69 -1.19 2.66 -5.20
CA TRP A 69 -2.21 3.45 -4.53
C TRP A 69 -2.01 4.93 -4.76
N PRO A 70 -2.94 5.64 -5.43
CA PRO A 70 -2.89 7.10 -5.48
C PRO A 70 -2.97 7.66 -4.05
N GLN A 71 -2.17 8.68 -3.76
CA GLN A 71 -2.09 9.37 -2.47
C GLN A 71 -2.31 10.87 -2.68
N LEU A 72 -2.87 11.51 -1.66
CA LEU A 72 -2.84 12.96 -1.49
C LEU A 72 -1.65 13.34 -0.59
N ALA A 73 -1.36 14.63 -0.45
CA ALA A 73 -0.38 15.13 0.50
C ALA A 73 -0.61 14.61 1.93
N ARG A 74 -1.88 14.34 2.28
CA ARG A 74 -2.28 13.57 3.46
C ARG A 74 -3.51 12.72 3.11
N GLY A 75 -3.46 11.43 3.41
CA GLY A 75 -4.50 10.48 3.10
C GLY A 75 -4.47 10.02 1.64
N TYR A 76 -5.51 9.32 1.23
CA TYR A 76 -5.63 8.77 -0.11
C TYR A 76 -7.09 8.71 -0.55
N PRO A 77 -7.37 8.94 -1.83
CA PRO A 77 -8.71 8.79 -2.34
C PRO A 77 -9.08 7.30 -2.40
N SER A 78 -10.36 6.97 -2.22
CA SER A 78 -10.79 5.57 -2.29
C SER A 78 -12.19 5.37 -2.88
N TYR A 79 -12.35 4.25 -3.59
CA TYR A 79 -13.62 3.85 -4.21
C TYR A 79 -14.23 4.97 -5.07
N CYS A 80 -13.39 5.66 -5.83
CA CYS A 80 -13.77 6.83 -6.61
C CYS A 80 -14.76 6.50 -7.71
N GLN A 81 -15.62 7.47 -8.03
CA GLN A 81 -16.49 7.39 -9.20
C GLN A 81 -15.63 7.56 -10.46
N THR A 82 -15.77 6.64 -11.41
CA THR A 82 -15.01 6.64 -12.66
C THR A 82 -15.89 6.24 -13.84
N ALA A 83 -15.62 6.83 -15.01
CA ALA A 83 -16.24 6.44 -16.27
C ALA A 83 -15.58 5.17 -16.87
N SER A 84 -14.41 4.78 -16.38
CA SER A 84 -13.71 3.57 -16.82
C SER A 84 -14.49 2.32 -16.43
N ALA A 85 -14.69 1.42 -17.40
CA ALA A 85 -15.25 0.11 -17.12
C ALA A 85 -14.37 -0.68 -16.13
N PRO A 86 -14.96 -1.50 -15.25
CA PRO A 86 -14.20 -2.40 -14.40
C PRO A 86 -13.40 -3.41 -15.25
N PRO A 87 -12.28 -3.94 -14.72
CA PRO A 87 -11.49 -4.95 -15.41
C PRO A 87 -12.30 -6.22 -15.63
N SER A 88 -12.04 -6.87 -16.76
CA SER A 88 -12.55 -8.21 -17.02
C SER A 88 -11.84 -9.25 -16.12
N ARG A 89 -12.46 -10.43 -15.94
CA ARG A 89 -11.84 -11.56 -15.23
C ARG A 89 -10.47 -11.94 -15.80
N ALA A 90 -10.31 -11.86 -17.12
CA ALA A 90 -9.04 -12.16 -17.78
C ALA A 90 -7.95 -11.14 -17.42
N MET A 91 -8.30 -9.86 -17.23
CA MET A 91 -7.35 -8.84 -16.80
C MET A 91 -6.87 -9.09 -15.37
N THR A 92 -7.79 -9.39 -14.45
CA THR A 92 -7.42 -9.67 -13.06
C THR A 92 -6.63 -10.98 -12.93
N ALA A 93 -6.96 -12.00 -13.73
CA ALA A 93 -6.21 -13.25 -13.77
C ALA A 93 -4.75 -13.05 -14.22
N ARG A 94 -4.50 -12.17 -15.19
CA ARG A 94 -3.15 -11.81 -15.65
C ARG A 94 -2.31 -11.02 -14.63
N MET A 95 -2.88 -10.61 -13.51
CA MET A 95 -2.16 -9.95 -12.43
C MET A 95 -1.83 -10.90 -11.28
N ALA A 96 -2.37 -12.12 -11.28
CA ALA A 96 -2.16 -13.08 -10.19
C ALA A 96 -0.69 -13.52 -10.04
N ASP A 97 0.10 -13.49 -11.11
CA ASP A 97 1.53 -13.78 -11.10
C ASP A 97 2.34 -12.80 -10.22
N ILE A 98 1.95 -11.52 -10.20
CA ILE A 98 2.64 -10.49 -9.39
C ILE A 98 1.88 -10.10 -8.13
N MET A 99 0.56 -10.28 -8.09
CA MET A 99 -0.30 -9.90 -6.95
C MET A 99 -0.75 -11.10 -6.09
N GLY A 100 -0.44 -12.33 -6.50
CA GLY A 100 -0.81 -13.55 -5.78
C GLY A 100 -2.24 -14.04 -6.02
N SER A 101 -3.21 -13.16 -6.34
CA SER A 101 -4.55 -13.60 -6.74
C SER A 101 -5.30 -12.61 -7.62
N ALA A 102 -6.21 -13.14 -8.45
CA ALA A 102 -7.12 -12.32 -9.25
C ALA A 102 -8.11 -11.52 -8.37
N GLY A 103 -8.50 -12.09 -7.22
CA GLY A 103 -9.37 -11.42 -6.25
C GLY A 103 -8.72 -10.17 -5.67
N LEU A 104 -7.42 -10.24 -5.34
CA LEU A 104 -6.66 -9.07 -4.89
C LEU A 104 -6.59 -8.02 -6.00
N ALA A 105 -6.24 -8.40 -7.23
CA ALA A 105 -6.18 -7.48 -8.36
C ALA A 105 -7.51 -6.73 -8.58
N TRP A 106 -8.64 -7.44 -8.46
CA TRP A 106 -9.95 -6.81 -8.55
C TRP A 106 -10.18 -5.80 -7.41
N HIS A 107 -9.94 -6.22 -6.17
CA HIS A 107 -10.12 -5.35 -5.00
C HIS A 107 -9.28 -4.07 -5.11
N GLN A 108 -8.03 -4.20 -5.55
CA GLN A 108 -7.08 -3.09 -5.67
C GLN A 108 -7.47 -2.11 -6.76
N TRP A 109 -7.94 -2.59 -7.91
CA TRP A 109 -8.56 -1.69 -8.89
C TRP A 109 -9.77 -0.98 -8.29
N LYS A 110 -10.68 -1.71 -7.63
CA LYS A 110 -11.94 -1.14 -7.14
C LYS A 110 -11.73 -0.06 -6.10
N LYS A 111 -10.77 -0.25 -5.20
CA LYS A 111 -10.49 0.69 -4.12
C LYS A 111 -9.57 1.82 -4.54
N HIS A 112 -8.53 1.51 -5.32
CA HIS A 112 -7.43 2.43 -5.60
C HIS A 112 -7.30 2.77 -7.08
N GLY A 113 -7.35 1.77 -7.96
CA GLY A 113 -7.26 1.98 -9.42
C GLY A 113 -8.36 2.88 -9.98
N SER A 114 -9.60 2.78 -9.47
CA SER A 114 -10.72 3.62 -9.89
C SER A 114 -10.51 5.10 -9.61
N CYS A 115 -9.60 5.46 -8.70
CA CYS A 115 -9.26 6.83 -8.34
C CYS A 115 -8.20 7.47 -9.24
N THR A 116 -7.53 6.69 -10.10
CA THR A 116 -6.42 7.20 -10.93
C THR A 116 -6.88 7.98 -12.17
N GLY A 117 -8.14 7.80 -12.59
CA GLY A 117 -8.64 8.30 -13.88
C GLY A 117 -8.21 7.46 -15.09
N LEU A 118 -7.39 6.41 -14.87
CA LEU A 118 -6.95 5.50 -15.93
C LEU A 118 -8.04 4.49 -16.29
N SER A 119 -7.90 3.89 -17.48
CA SER A 119 -8.61 2.65 -17.78
C SER A 119 -8.11 1.52 -16.88
N ALA A 120 -8.90 0.47 -16.68
CA ALA A 120 -8.44 -0.69 -15.91
C ALA A 120 -7.22 -1.39 -16.53
N ALA A 121 -7.06 -1.31 -17.86
CA ALA A 121 -5.92 -1.87 -18.56
C ALA A 121 -4.65 -1.07 -18.27
N ASP A 122 -4.74 0.25 -18.39
CA ASP A 122 -3.60 1.15 -18.16
C ASP A 122 -3.18 1.15 -16.69
N TYR A 123 -4.14 1.09 -15.75
CA TYR A 123 -3.82 0.96 -14.32
C TYR A 123 -3.04 -0.32 -14.01
N PHE A 124 -3.43 -1.46 -14.57
CA PHE A 124 -2.70 -2.71 -14.35
C PHE A 124 -1.35 -2.74 -15.06
N ALA A 125 -1.23 -2.14 -16.25
CA ALA A 125 0.04 -1.96 -16.92
C ALA A 125 1.00 -1.10 -16.09
N LEU A 126 0.53 0.06 -15.61
CA LEU A 126 1.30 0.96 -14.74
C LEU A 126 1.68 0.29 -13.41
N SER A 127 0.77 -0.49 -12.82
CA SER A 127 1.04 -1.23 -11.59
C SER A 127 2.14 -2.27 -11.76
N ARG A 128 2.18 -2.95 -12.91
CA ARG A 128 3.25 -3.90 -13.26
C ARG A 128 4.57 -3.18 -13.49
N GLU A 129 4.56 -2.11 -14.29
CA GLU A 129 5.76 -1.28 -14.53
C GLU A 129 6.37 -0.78 -13.22
N ALA A 130 5.55 -0.18 -12.34
CA ALA A 130 5.99 0.28 -11.03
C ALA A 130 6.60 -0.85 -10.19
N SER A 131 6.00 -2.03 -10.23
CA SER A 131 6.51 -3.21 -9.54
C SER A 131 7.84 -3.71 -10.10
N GLU A 132 8.06 -3.57 -11.40
CA GLU A 132 9.29 -3.97 -12.10
C GLU A 132 10.43 -2.98 -11.89
N ARG A 133 10.14 -1.69 -11.71
CA ARG A 133 11.14 -0.65 -11.39
C ARG A 133 11.79 -0.84 -10.01
N VAL A 134 11.10 -1.48 -9.06
CA VAL A 134 11.65 -1.74 -7.72
C VAL A 134 12.31 -3.11 -7.66
N THR A 135 13.63 -3.13 -7.47
CA THR A 135 14.42 -4.34 -7.28
C THR A 135 14.17 -4.93 -5.90
N ARG A 136 13.76 -6.20 -5.84
CA ARG A 136 13.54 -6.93 -4.58
C ARG A 136 14.86 -7.53 -4.09
N PRO A 137 15.26 -7.32 -2.82
CA PRO A 137 16.50 -7.90 -2.30
C PRO A 137 16.47 -9.43 -2.33
N THR A 138 17.42 -10.04 -3.04
CA THR A 138 17.47 -11.50 -3.23
C THR A 138 17.86 -12.25 -1.96
N VAL A 139 18.51 -11.57 -0.99
CA VAL A 139 18.93 -12.15 0.30
C VAL A 139 17.77 -12.82 1.05
N PHE A 140 16.56 -12.27 0.96
CA PHE A 140 15.38 -12.82 1.63
C PHE A 140 14.84 -14.10 0.98
N ARG A 141 15.18 -14.37 -0.28
CA ARG A 141 14.79 -15.62 -0.97
C ARG A 141 15.61 -16.82 -0.48
N SER A 142 16.77 -16.59 0.13
CA SER A 142 17.66 -17.65 0.61
C SER A 142 17.36 -18.11 2.04
N LEU A 143 16.30 -17.58 2.67
CA LEU A 143 15.88 -18.02 4.00
C LEU A 143 15.22 -19.39 3.91
N ASP A 144 15.72 -20.33 4.71
CA ASP A 144 15.22 -21.71 4.84
C ASP A 144 14.39 -21.93 6.11
N ARG A 145 14.43 -20.97 7.04
CA ARG A 145 13.68 -20.99 8.30
C ARG A 145 13.20 -19.59 8.69
N ALA A 146 12.19 -19.54 9.55
CA ALA A 146 11.71 -18.28 10.08
C ALA A 146 12.79 -17.62 10.96
N VAL A 147 12.92 -16.30 10.83
CA VAL A 147 13.86 -15.49 11.60
C VAL A 147 13.14 -14.30 12.23
N ARG A 148 13.75 -13.74 13.28
CA ARG A 148 13.37 -12.44 13.82
C ARG A 148 14.46 -11.44 13.46
N LEU A 149 14.06 -10.27 12.96
CA LEU A 149 14.98 -9.23 12.53
C LEU A 149 14.40 -7.84 12.81
N PRO A 150 15.25 -6.82 13.03
CA PRO A 150 14.81 -5.45 13.03
C PRO A 150 14.21 -5.07 11.68
N ALA A 151 13.09 -4.34 11.67
CA ALA A 151 12.47 -3.86 10.43
C ALA A 151 13.44 -3.01 9.58
N ALA A 152 14.34 -2.26 10.24
CA ALA A 152 15.42 -1.52 9.59
C ALA A 152 16.31 -2.40 8.69
N VAL A 153 16.51 -3.68 9.00
CA VAL A 153 17.29 -4.60 8.13
C VAL A 153 16.59 -4.81 6.79
N VAL A 154 15.25 -4.80 6.76
CA VAL A 154 14.47 -4.90 5.52
C VAL A 154 14.60 -3.61 4.72
N GLU A 155 14.44 -2.47 5.38
CA GLU A 155 14.59 -1.14 4.77
C GLU A 155 15.98 -0.98 4.14
N GLU A 156 17.04 -1.21 4.91
CA GLU A 156 18.44 -1.12 4.46
C GLU A 156 18.71 -2.03 3.26
N ALA A 157 18.16 -3.25 3.25
CA ALA A 157 18.31 -4.18 2.14
C ALA A 157 17.65 -3.64 0.86
N PHE A 158 16.47 -3.01 0.96
CA PHE A 158 15.79 -2.40 -0.18
C PHE A 158 16.52 -1.15 -0.68
N LEU A 159 16.96 -0.25 0.22
CA LEU A 159 17.73 0.94 -0.14
C LEU A 159 19.05 0.55 -0.83
N LYS A 160 19.73 -0.49 -0.34
CA LYS A 160 20.93 -1.02 -0.98
C LYS A 160 20.67 -1.58 -2.38
N ALA A 161 19.52 -2.22 -2.59
CA ALA A 161 19.14 -2.79 -3.87
C ALA A 161 18.62 -1.74 -4.88
N ASN A 162 18.22 -0.56 -4.40
CA ASN A 162 17.64 0.51 -5.21
C ASN A 162 18.30 1.87 -4.84
N PRO A 163 19.49 2.18 -5.38
CA PRO A 163 20.26 3.37 -4.99
C PRO A 163 19.57 4.71 -5.26
N ASP A 164 18.57 4.73 -6.14
CA ASP A 164 17.78 5.92 -6.47
C ASP A 164 16.67 6.20 -5.42
N LEU A 165 16.39 5.25 -4.51
CA LEU A 165 15.48 5.48 -3.40
C LEU A 165 16.19 6.25 -2.28
N VAL A 166 15.54 7.30 -1.80
CA VAL A 166 15.91 7.98 -0.55
C VAL A 166 15.23 7.28 0.64
N ALA A 167 15.81 7.40 1.84
CA ALA A 167 15.28 6.74 3.05
C ALA A 167 13.80 7.07 3.28
N ASP A 168 13.44 8.35 3.31
CA ASP A 168 12.04 8.78 3.50
C ASP A 168 11.13 8.51 2.27
N GLY A 169 11.64 7.91 1.19
CA GLY A 169 10.87 7.46 0.03
C GLY A 169 10.44 5.99 0.12
N LEU A 170 10.86 5.29 1.18
CA LEU A 170 10.52 3.91 1.46
C LEU A 170 10.09 3.79 2.92
N THR A 171 9.11 2.93 3.19
CA THR A 171 8.74 2.59 4.57
C THR A 171 8.46 1.11 4.72
N VAL A 172 8.87 0.54 5.85
CA VAL A 172 8.57 -0.84 6.22
C VAL A 172 7.45 -0.85 7.24
N THR A 173 6.41 -1.63 6.99
CA THR A 173 5.30 -1.80 7.94
C THR A 173 5.34 -3.15 8.62
N CYS A 174 4.81 -3.21 9.84
CA CYS A 174 4.61 -4.45 10.57
C CYS A 174 3.16 -4.60 10.99
N ARG A 175 2.74 -5.84 11.19
CA ARG A 175 1.44 -6.18 11.74
C ARG A 175 1.52 -7.46 12.55
N ASP A 176 0.94 -7.44 13.74
CA ASP A 176 0.91 -8.55 14.70
C ASP A 176 2.30 -9.16 14.98
N GLY A 177 3.35 -8.33 14.97
CA GLY A 177 4.74 -8.75 15.20
C GLY A 177 5.47 -9.32 13.98
N TYR A 178 4.88 -9.26 12.78
CA TYR A 178 5.49 -9.68 11.52
C TYR A 178 5.82 -8.47 10.65
N ILE A 179 6.90 -8.56 9.87
CA ILE A 179 7.08 -7.66 8.72
C ILE A 179 5.92 -7.88 7.75
N GLN A 180 5.25 -6.81 7.33
CA GLN A 180 4.06 -6.90 6.48
C GLN A 180 4.37 -6.46 5.06
N GLU A 181 4.70 -5.19 4.88
CA GLU A 181 4.91 -4.58 3.56
C GLU A 181 6.15 -3.70 3.54
N VAL A 182 6.73 -3.58 2.35
CA VAL A 182 7.55 -2.44 1.96
C VAL A 182 6.70 -1.55 1.07
N ARG A 183 6.67 -0.25 1.37
CA ARG A 183 5.94 0.75 0.59
C ARG A 183 6.93 1.75 0.03
N VAL A 184 6.84 2.00 -1.28
CA VAL A 184 7.72 2.93 -1.99
C VAL A 184 6.89 4.06 -2.57
N CYS A 185 7.30 5.30 -2.33
CA CYS A 185 6.63 6.48 -2.85
C CYS A 185 7.21 6.90 -4.19
N LEU A 186 6.33 7.06 -5.17
CA LEU A 186 6.68 7.32 -6.55
C LEU A 186 5.88 8.50 -7.06
N SER A 187 6.46 9.33 -7.93
CA SER A 187 5.71 10.35 -8.69
C SER A 187 4.67 9.69 -9.59
N ARG A 188 3.83 10.50 -10.23
CA ARG A 188 2.85 9.98 -11.20
C ARG A 188 3.52 9.33 -12.42
N GLU A 189 4.75 9.75 -12.71
CA GLU A 189 5.65 9.24 -13.75
C GLU A 189 6.51 8.07 -13.26
N LEU A 190 6.27 7.58 -12.04
CA LEU A 190 6.97 6.48 -11.38
C LEU A 190 8.44 6.76 -11.01
N GLU A 191 8.77 8.02 -10.77
CA GLU A 191 10.10 8.39 -10.26
C GLU A 191 10.12 8.35 -8.72
N PRO A 192 11.18 7.82 -8.08
CA PRO A 192 11.32 7.86 -6.64
C PRO A 192 11.16 9.25 -6.05
N GLN A 193 10.42 9.35 -4.95
CA GLN A 193 10.31 10.60 -4.19
C GLN A 193 10.11 10.34 -2.69
N VAL A 194 10.21 11.40 -1.90
CA VAL A 194 9.87 11.36 -0.47
C VAL A 194 8.39 11.09 -0.28
N CYS A 195 8.06 10.19 0.65
CA CYS A 195 6.70 9.87 1.03
C CYS A 195 6.00 11.03 1.76
N GLY A 196 4.67 11.06 1.70
CA GLY A 196 3.88 11.94 2.55
C GLY A 196 4.08 11.61 4.04
N PRO A 197 3.89 12.60 4.94
CA PRO A 197 4.17 12.45 6.38
C PRO A 197 3.27 11.43 7.09
N ASP A 198 2.14 11.05 6.49
CA ASP A 198 1.25 10.00 6.98
C ASP A 198 1.62 8.60 6.48
N VAL A 199 2.42 8.52 5.40
CA VAL A 199 2.98 7.29 4.87
C VAL A 199 4.30 6.94 5.56
N ILE A 200 5.17 7.92 5.85
CA ILE A 200 6.41 7.73 6.63
C ILE A 200 6.05 7.32 8.06
N ARG A 201 5.83 6.01 8.24
CA ARG A 201 5.42 5.39 9.51
C ARG A 201 6.08 4.03 9.62
N ASP A 202 7.38 4.08 9.81
CA ASP A 202 8.17 2.86 9.91
C ASP A 202 7.77 2.04 11.11
N CYS A 203 7.71 0.75 10.86
CA CYS A 203 7.78 -0.24 11.91
C CYS A 203 9.10 -0.09 12.65
N THR A 204 9.03 0.19 13.95
CA THR A 204 10.21 0.31 14.81
C THR A 204 10.58 -0.99 15.52
N ALA A 205 9.93 -2.11 15.16
CA ALA A 205 10.19 -3.40 15.78
C ALA A 205 11.63 -3.85 15.51
N THR A 206 12.32 -4.27 16.58
CA THR A 206 13.70 -4.77 16.52
C THR A 206 13.77 -6.30 16.39
N ASP A 207 12.63 -6.99 16.45
CA ASP A 207 12.50 -8.44 16.53
C ASP A 207 11.29 -8.99 15.74
N ALA A 208 10.92 -8.33 14.64
CA ALA A 208 9.79 -8.70 13.80
C ALA A 208 10.01 -10.05 13.10
N LEU A 209 8.96 -10.88 13.07
CA LEU A 209 8.99 -12.19 12.44
C LEU A 209 9.01 -12.08 10.91
N PHE A 210 9.89 -12.86 10.29
CA PHE A 210 10.07 -12.94 8.85
C PHE A 210 10.18 -14.42 8.45
N THR A 211 9.10 -14.95 7.88
CA THR A 211 8.98 -16.36 7.49
C THR A 211 9.60 -16.62 6.10
N PRO A 212 10.15 -17.81 5.84
CA PRO A 212 10.78 -18.14 4.56
C PRO A 212 9.72 -18.31 3.45
N ILE A 213 10.16 -18.25 2.20
CA ILE A 213 9.31 -18.57 1.05
C ILE A 213 8.86 -20.05 1.13
N ARG A 214 7.62 -20.31 0.71
CA ARG A 214 6.99 -21.63 0.68
C ARG A 214 7.19 -22.35 -0.65
#